data_AF-A0A7V8EEK5-F1
#
_entry.id   AF-A0A7V8EEK5-F1
#
_cell.length_a   1.000
_cell.length_b   1.000
_cell.length_c   1.000
_cell.angle_alpha   90.00
_cell.angle_beta   90.00
_cell.angle_gamma   90.00
#
_symmetry.space_group_name_H-M   'P 1'
#
loop_
_entity.id
_entity.type
_entity.pdbx_description
1 polymer ?
#
loop_
_entity_poly.entity_id
_entity_poly.type
_entity_poly.pdbx_seq_one_letter_code
_entity_poly.pdbx_strand_id
1 'polypeptide(L)' 'MKISISNAKMMFSKAVQAAQCRLEIARAVMVCTISVVRLKRLHPVRHAVKRENVCYSLRASLLDLQLATEKLKSI' A
#
# COMPACT_ATOMS: atom_id res chain seq x y z
N MET A 1 -8.01 33.70 -18.87
CA MET A 1 -8.99 32.87 -18.13
C MET A 1 -8.93 31.36 -18.46
N LYS A 2 -8.64 30.92 -19.70
CA LYS A 2 -8.54 29.47 -20.02
C LYS A 2 -7.36 28.75 -19.33
N ILE A 3 -6.24 29.45 -19.13
CA ILE A 3 -5.00 28.89 -18.55
C ILE A 3 -5.15 28.58 -17.05
N SER A 4 -5.85 29.43 -16.29
CA SER A 4 -6.10 29.21 -14.86
C SER A 4 -7.01 28.00 -14.58
N ILE A 5 -8.00 27.76 -15.44
CA ILE A 5 -8.89 26.57 -15.35
C ILE A 5 -8.10 25.29 -15.68
N SER A 6 -7.18 25.34 -16.64
CA SER A 6 -6.29 24.23 -17.00
C SER A 6 -5.36 23.85 -15.83
N ASN A 7 -4.74 24.85 -15.18
CA ASN A 7 -3.88 24.61 -14.03
C ASN A 7 -4.66 24.06 -12.82
N ALA A 8 -5.87 24.57 -12.55
CA ALA A 8 -6.71 24.06 -11.47
C ALA A 8 -7.09 22.58 -11.66
N LYS A 9 -7.43 22.17 -12.89
CA LYS A 9 -7.72 20.76 -13.22
C LYS A 9 -6.49 19.86 -13.02
N MET A 10 -5.31 20.33 -13.43
CA MET A 10 -4.07 19.58 -13.24
C MET A 10 -3.73 19.41 -11.75
N MET A 11 -3.86 20.48 -10.96
CA MET A 11 -3.65 20.43 -9.50
C MET A 11 -4.64 19.48 -8.82
N PHE A 12 -5.91 19.51 -9.20
CA PHE A 12 -6.92 18.60 -8.67
C PHE A 12 -6.59 17.13 -9.03
N SER A 13 -6.23 16.86 -10.27
CA SER A 13 -5.86 15.51 -10.72
C SER A 13 -4.66 14.96 -9.93
N LYS A 14 -3.61 15.78 -9.72
CA LYS A 14 -2.47 15.42 -8.87
C LYS A 14 -2.88 15.16 -7.43
N ALA A 15 -3.76 15.99 -6.85
CA ALA A 15 -4.25 15.81 -5.49
C ALA A 15 -5.02 14.49 -5.32
N VAL A 16 -5.86 14.12 -6.31
CA VAL A 16 -6.58 12.84 -6.33
C VAL A 16 -5.60 11.67 -6.42
N GLN A 17 -4.62 11.73 -7.32
CA GLN A 17 -3.59 10.68 -7.44
C GLN A 17 -2.79 10.52 -6.14
N ALA A 18 -2.41 11.63 -5.50
CA ALA A 18 -1.72 11.60 -4.22
C ALA A 18 -2.58 10.99 -3.11
N ALA A 19 -3.88 11.30 -3.08
CA ALA A 19 -4.82 10.70 -2.13
C ALA A 19 -4.99 9.19 -2.35
N GLN A 20 -5.06 8.74 -3.61
CA GLN A 20 -5.10 7.31 -3.96
C GLN A 20 -3.84 6.57 -3.50
N CYS A 21 -2.65 7.12 -3.76
CA CYS A 21 -1.40 6.52 -3.31
C CYS A 21 -1.34 6.42 -1.78
N ARG A 22 -1.79 7.45 -1.05
CA ARG A 22 -1.87 7.41 0.43
C ARG A 22 -2.82 6.34 0.93
N LEU A 23 -3.96 6.13 0.25
CA LEU A 23 -4.90 5.06 0.60
C LEU A 23 -4.28 3.67 0.40
N GLU A 24 -3.56 3.47 -0.72
CA GLU A 24 -2.84 2.22 -0.98
C GLU A 24 -1.78 1.94 0.08
N ILE A 25 -0.98 2.96 0.43
CA ILE A 25 0.00 2.89 1.53
C ILE A 25 -0.67 2.48 2.84
N ALA A 26 -1.79 3.12 3.21
CA ALA A 26 -2.50 2.81 4.44
C ALA A 26 -3.02 1.36 4.48
N ARG A 27 -3.57 0.88 3.36
CA ARG A 27 -4.01 -0.52 3.21
C ARG A 27 -2.85 -1.49 3.35
N ALA A 28 -1.73 -1.23 2.68
CA ALA A 28 -0.54 -2.07 2.76
C ALA A 28 0.01 -2.15 4.20
N VAL A 29 0.09 -1.03 4.91
CA VAL A 29 0.48 -0.98 6.33
C VAL A 29 -0.47 -1.81 7.21
N MET A 30 -1.79 -1.71 6.98
CA MET A 30 -2.77 -2.51 7.70
C MET A 30 -2.59 -4.02 7.46
N VAL A 31 -2.36 -4.44 6.21
CA VAL A 31 -2.13 -5.86 5.90
C VAL A 31 -0.81 -6.35 6.50
N CYS A 32 0.25 -5.56 6.43
CA CYS A 32 1.54 -5.88 7.05
C CYS A 32 1.42 -6.08 8.56
N THR A 33 0.76 -5.15 9.26
CA THR A 33 0.55 -5.24 10.72
C THR A 33 -0.26 -6.48 11.11
N ILE A 34 -1.38 -6.75 10.41
CA ILE A 34 -2.19 -7.95 10.64
C ILE A 34 -1.38 -9.23 10.38
N SER A 35 -0.57 -9.24 9.32
CA SER A 35 0.22 -10.40 8.92
C SER A 35 1.29 -10.72 9.96
N VAL A 36 1.98 -9.71 10.51
CA VAL A 36 2.93 -9.88 11.62
C VAL A 36 2.25 -10.47 12.86
N VAL A 37 1.07 -9.97 13.24
CA VAL A 37 0.30 -10.50 14.37
C VAL A 37 -0.11 -11.96 14.12
N ARG A 38 -0.56 -12.29 12.92
CA ARG A 38 -0.92 -13.67 12.54
C ARG A 38 0.29 -14.61 12.62
N LEU A 39 1.45 -14.19 12.10
CA LEU A 39 2.68 -14.99 12.16
C LEU A 39 3.15 -15.26 13.59
N LYS A 40 2.94 -14.32 14.53
CA LYS A 40 3.24 -14.55 15.95
C LYS A 40 2.32 -15.58 16.60
N ARG A 41 1.07 -15.71 16.13
CA ARG A 41 0.08 -16.66 16.66
C ARG A 41 0.19 -18.07 16.07
N LEU A 42 0.74 -18.21 14.86
CA LEU A 42 0.83 -19.49 14.18
C LEU A 42 2.07 -20.28 14.61
N HIS A 43 1.90 -21.51 15.06
CA HIS A 43 3.00 -22.43 15.37
C HIS A 43 3.86 -22.74 14.12
N PRO A 44 5.21 -22.73 14.21
CA PRO A 44 6.10 -22.90 13.06
C PRO A 44 5.91 -24.21 12.29
N VAL A 45 5.82 -25.34 13.01
CA VAL A 45 5.67 -26.67 12.39
C VAL A 45 4.21 -27.01 12.07
N ARG A 46 3.30 -26.97 13.05
CA ARG A 46 1.88 -27.34 12.88
C ARG A 46 1.12 -26.49 11.85
N HIS A 47 1.60 -25.28 11.55
CA HIS A 47 0.93 -24.36 10.64
C HIS A 47 1.84 -23.86 9.52
N ALA A 48 2.83 -24.67 9.10
CA ALA A 48 3.80 -24.30 8.07
C ALA A 48 3.16 -23.68 6.81
N VAL A 49 2.17 -24.36 6.22
CA VAL A 49 1.46 -23.88 5.01
C VAL A 49 0.72 -22.56 5.26
N LYS A 50 0.02 -22.44 6.39
CA LYS A 50 -0.70 -21.18 6.74
C LYS A 50 0.30 -20.03 6.96
N ARG A 51 1.45 -20.31 7.58
CA ARG A 51 2.51 -19.32 7.77
C ARG A 51 3.09 -18.88 6.43
N GLU A 52 3.33 -19.82 5.52
CA GLU A 52 3.84 -19.51 4.18
C GLU A 52 2.89 -18.59 3.42
N ASN A 53 1.58 -18.87 3.44
CA ASN A 53 0.58 -17.99 2.82
C ASN A 53 0.58 -16.58 3.43
N VAL A 54 0.67 -16.48 4.76
CA VAL A 54 0.76 -15.16 5.43
C VAL A 54 2.06 -14.45 5.07
N CYS A 55 3.18 -15.16 4.97
CA CYS A 55 4.45 -14.61 4.51
C CYS A 55 4.37 -14.13 3.06
N TYR A 56 3.67 -14.86 2.19
CA TYR A 56 3.45 -14.45 0.81
C TYR A 56 2.64 -13.14 0.73
N SER A 57 1.50 -13.07 1.45
CA SER A 57 0.71 -11.84 1.55
C SER A 57 1.53 -10.67 2.11
N LEU A 58 2.34 -10.92 3.14
CA LEU A 58 3.22 -9.90 3.71
C LEU A 58 4.22 -9.36 2.68
N ARG A 59 4.88 -10.22 1.92
CA ARG A 59 5.83 -9.81 0.87
C ARG A 59 5.14 -9.01 -0.24
N ALA A 60 3.97 -9.47 -0.69
CA ALA A 60 3.19 -8.76 -1.70
C ALA A 60 2.80 -7.35 -1.21
N SER A 61 2.30 -7.22 0.02
CA SER A 61 1.94 -5.92 0.59
C SER A 61 3.14 -5.00 0.84
N LEU A 62 4.33 -5.54 1.13
CA LEU A 62 5.55 -4.75 1.22
C LEU A 62 5.96 -4.18 -0.14
N LEU A 63 5.80 -4.96 -1.22
CA LEU A 63 6.03 -4.48 -2.58
C LEU A 63 5.03 -3.40 -2.97
N ASP A 64 3.73 -3.61 -2.70
CA ASP A 64 2.68 -2.61 -2.96
C ASP A 64 2.96 -1.30 -2.21
N LEU A 65 3.41 -1.39 -0.96
CA LEU A 65 3.80 -0.24 -0.15
C LEU A 65 4.95 0.54 -0.79
N GLN A 66 5.99 -0.16 -1.26
CA GLN A 66 7.13 0.47 -1.94
C GLN A 66 6.67 1.18 -3.21
N LEU A 67 5.93 0.49 -4.07
CA LEU A 67 5.43 1.05 -5.34
C LEU A 67 4.53 2.26 -5.12
N ALA A 68 3.60 2.20 -4.16
CA ALA A 68 2.71 3.32 -3.85
C ALA A 68 3.47 4.51 -3.25
N THR A 69 4.53 4.25 -2.47
CA THR A 69 5.40 5.30 -1.91
C THR A 69 6.24 5.96 -2.99
N GLU A 70 6.79 5.20 -3.94
CA GLU A 70 7.53 5.74 -5.08
C GLU A 70 6.62 6.56 -5.99
N LYS A 71 5.42 6.07 -6.30
CA LYS A 71 4.40 6.83 -7.05
C LYS A 71 4.10 8.16 -6.35
N LEU A 72 3.88 8.16 -5.03
CA LEU A 72 3.59 9.38 -4.28
C LEU A 72 4.73 10.41 -4.34
N LYS A 73 5.99 9.96 -4.36
CA LYS A 73 7.17 10.84 -4.50
C LYS A 73 7.28 11.45 -5.89
N SER A 74 6.70 10.81 -6.90
CA SER A 74 6.78 11.22 -8.31
C SER A 74 5.68 12.20 -8.77
N ILE A 75 4.67 12.47 -7.93
CA ILE A 75 3.51 13.34 -8.22
C ILE A 75 3.85 14.82 -7.94
#